data_AF-A0AAV3S784-F1
#
_entry.id   AF-A0AAV3S784-F1
#
_cell.length_a   1.000
_cell.length_b   1.000
_cell.length_c   1.000
_cell.angle_alpha   90.00
_cell.angle_beta   90.00
_cell.angle_gamma   90.00
#
_symmetry.space_group_name_H-M   'P 1'
#
loop_
_entity.id
_entity.type
_entity.pdbx_description
1 polymer ?
#
loop_
_entity_poly.entity_id
_entity_poly.type
_entity_poly.pdbx_seq_one_letter_code
_entity_poly.pdbx_strand_id
1 'polypeptide(L)'
;MSASSEQARPTLASLAERLSQLEADLEAERAARRDAEARLEELETQNQILRSRIDGLTTTTDATEARINELQARELEKGAHLEKEHVYPWTDDLDVETGRLETFEKTGGTYMRVPDAEDTLSRGGSTQLAEQDLLPIQQLSRLDDDMLRGTVDNLPSRLAAKAWAARHDETDDLWQQGSGDVREYVDASDLRHWIRRHESGISKAYAKKLVSRTIDALQEYTHHRLIVMKRQRRTDGLRYKERRVVLRCDVEIPGETTAQRHP
;
A
#
# COMPACT_ATOMS: atom_id res chain seq x y z
N MET A 1 -51.06 77.83 53.62
CA MET A 1 -50.98 76.85 52.51
C MET A 1 -49.81 77.11 51.55
N SER A 2 -49.13 78.26 51.57
CA SER A 2 -48.02 78.56 50.63
C SER A 2 -46.70 77.85 50.93
N ALA A 3 -46.31 77.68 52.20
CA ALA A 3 -45.02 77.06 52.56
C ALA A 3 -44.93 75.55 52.21
N SER A 4 -46.06 74.83 52.23
CA SER A 4 -46.10 73.40 51.92
C SER A 4 -46.07 73.13 50.41
N SER A 5 -46.50 74.08 49.56
CA SER A 5 -46.37 73.94 48.10
C SER A 5 -44.97 74.36 47.60
N GLU A 6 -44.28 75.21 48.35
CA GLU A 6 -42.92 75.67 48.05
C GLU A 6 -41.87 74.59 48.38
N GLN A 7 -42.06 73.81 49.44
CA GLN A 7 -41.24 72.61 49.74
C GLN A 7 -41.57 71.39 48.87
N ALA A 8 -42.78 71.29 48.31
CA ALA A 8 -43.18 70.17 47.44
C ALA A 8 -42.63 70.29 46.00
N ARG A 9 -42.29 71.49 45.54
CA ARG A 9 -41.72 71.73 44.20
C ARG A 9 -40.31 71.15 44.00
N PRO A 10 -39.32 71.36 44.90
CA PRO A 10 -37.98 70.80 44.72
C PRO A 10 -37.96 69.27 44.84
N THR A 11 -38.85 68.67 45.63
CA THR A 11 -38.98 67.21 45.73
C THR A 11 -39.61 66.60 44.48
N LEU A 12 -40.62 67.26 43.89
CA LEU A 12 -41.19 66.86 42.60
C LEU A 12 -40.16 66.97 41.46
N ALA A 13 -39.33 68.01 41.45
CA ALA A 13 -38.27 68.17 40.46
C ALA A 13 -37.21 67.05 40.55
N SER A 14 -36.74 66.73 41.77
CA SER A 14 -35.80 65.65 42.00
C SER A 14 -36.37 64.27 41.64
N LEU A 15 -37.65 64.03 41.93
CA LEU A 15 -38.33 62.80 41.52
C LEU A 15 -38.48 62.70 39.99
N ALA A 16 -38.77 63.81 39.30
CA ALA A 16 -38.84 63.84 37.84
C ALA A 16 -37.49 63.55 37.19
N GLU A 17 -36.40 64.11 37.72
CA GLU A 17 -35.04 63.83 37.26
C GLU A 17 -34.67 62.35 37.47
N ARG A 18 -34.97 61.80 38.65
CA ARG A 18 -34.74 60.38 38.93
C ARG A 18 -35.57 59.45 38.04
N LEU A 19 -36.82 59.83 37.75
CA LEU A 19 -37.66 59.08 36.80
C LEU A 19 -37.05 59.11 35.40
N SER A 20 -36.63 60.28 34.92
CA SER A 20 -35.96 60.40 33.62
C SER A 20 -34.68 59.58 33.53
N GLN A 21 -33.88 59.53 34.60
CA GLN A 21 -32.68 58.69 34.66
C GLN A 21 -33.04 57.20 34.62
N LEU A 22 -34.02 56.77 35.43
CA LEU A 22 -34.45 55.37 35.45
C LEU A 22 -35.06 54.93 34.11
N GLU A 23 -35.77 55.83 33.41
CA GLU A 23 -36.28 55.57 32.06
C GLU A 23 -35.14 55.41 31.06
N ALA A 24 -34.10 56.25 31.14
CA ALA A 24 -32.91 56.13 30.29
C ALA A 24 -32.14 54.83 30.57
N ASP A 25 -31.92 54.49 31.84
CA ASP A 25 -31.25 53.26 32.25
C ASP A 25 -32.04 52.02 31.81
N LEU A 26 -33.37 52.05 31.95
CA LEU A 26 -34.25 50.96 31.51
C LEU A 26 -34.17 50.77 29.99
N GLU A 27 -34.11 51.85 29.22
CA GLU A 27 -33.99 51.75 27.76
C GLU A 27 -32.60 51.26 27.34
N ALA A 28 -31.54 51.69 28.03
CA ALA A 28 -30.19 51.19 27.81
C ALA A 28 -30.09 49.68 28.10
N GLU A 29 -30.67 49.21 29.21
CA GLU A 29 -30.67 47.80 29.57
C GLU A 29 -31.52 46.97 28.59
N ARG A 30 -32.64 47.51 28.10
CA ARG A 30 -33.44 46.87 27.04
C ARG A 30 -32.67 46.75 25.73
N ALA A 31 -31.86 47.75 25.37
CA ALA A 31 -31.01 47.68 24.20
C ALA A 31 -29.91 46.63 24.36
N ALA A 32 -29.20 46.65 25.50
CA ALA A 32 -28.16 45.67 25.80
C ALA A 32 -28.71 44.23 25.83
N ARG A 33 -29.92 44.04 26.39
CA ARG A 33 -30.61 42.75 26.37
C ARG A 33 -30.93 42.27 24.96
N ARG A 34 -31.43 43.15 24.08
CA ARG A 34 -31.70 42.81 22.68
C ARG A 34 -30.43 42.39 21.94
N ASP A 35 -29.32 43.09 22.18
CA ASP A 35 -28.03 42.75 21.57
C ASP A 35 -27.48 41.41 22.08
N ALA A 36 -27.63 41.14 23.38
CA ALA A 36 -27.24 39.87 23.98
C ALA A 36 -28.10 38.69 23.46
N GLU A 37 -29.41 38.88 23.33
CA GLU A 37 -30.34 37.90 22.76
C GLU A 37 -29.97 37.59 21.28
N ALA A 38 -29.67 38.62 20.48
CA ALA A 38 -29.24 38.44 19.09
C ALA A 38 -27.91 37.67 18.99
N ARG A 39 -26.94 37.97 19.86
CA ARG A 39 -25.66 37.24 19.90
C ARG A 39 -25.84 35.79 20.34
N LEU A 40 -26.76 35.53 21.27
CA LEU A 40 -27.07 34.18 21.72
C LEU A 40 -27.67 33.35 20.58
N GLU A 41 -28.63 33.91 19.83
CA GLU A 41 -29.21 33.27 18.63
C GLU A 41 -28.16 32.96 17.55
N GLU A 42 -27.22 33.89 17.32
CA GLU A 42 -26.09 33.67 16.40
C GLU A 42 -25.20 32.51 16.86
N LEU A 43 -24.82 32.48 18.15
CA LEU A 43 -23.99 31.42 18.71
C LEU A 43 -24.69 30.06 18.70
N GLU A 44 -25.99 30.01 18.94
CA GLU A 44 -26.80 28.79 18.84
C GLU A 44 -26.81 28.26 17.40
N THR A 45 -27.01 29.15 16.43
CA THR A 45 -26.95 28.81 15.00
C THR A 45 -25.57 28.26 14.63
N GLN A 46 -24.49 28.92 15.06
CA GLN A 46 -23.13 28.44 14.83
C GLN A 46 -22.87 27.09 15.50
N ASN A 47 -23.36 26.88 16.73
CA ASN A 47 -23.21 25.61 17.43
C ASN A 47 -23.94 24.47 16.70
N GLN A 48 -25.14 24.74 16.19
CA GLN A 48 -25.89 23.78 15.39
C GLN A 48 -25.13 23.39 14.11
N ILE A 49 -24.57 24.37 13.39
CA ILE A 49 -23.75 24.11 12.18
C ILE A 49 -22.52 23.26 12.52
N LEU A 50 -21.82 23.58 13.61
CA LEU A 50 -20.64 22.84 14.04
C LEU A 50 -20.99 21.40 14.42
N ARG A 51 -22.09 21.17 15.13
CA ARG A 51 -22.57 19.82 15.45
C ARG A 51 -22.84 19.01 14.19
N SER A 52 -23.58 19.58 13.24
CA SER A 52 -23.85 18.89 11.96
C SER A 52 -22.59 18.58 11.17
N ARG A 53 -21.57 19.45 11.23
CA ARG A 53 -20.26 19.17 10.61
C ARG A 53 -19.51 18.05 11.31
N ILE A 54 -19.51 18.02 12.64
CA ILE A 54 -18.90 16.95 13.43
C ILE A 54 -19.59 15.62 13.11
N ASP A 55 -20.92 15.57 13.13
CA ASP A 55 -21.69 14.36 12.81
C ASP A 55 -21.36 13.85 11.39
N GLY A 56 -21.25 14.76 10.43
CA GLY A 56 -20.83 14.43 9.07
C GLY A 56 -19.41 13.85 9.01
N LEU A 57 -18.46 14.46 9.73
CA LEU A 57 -17.08 13.97 9.79
C LEU A 57 -17.00 12.59 10.45
N THR A 58 -17.68 12.38 11.58
CA THR A 58 -17.76 11.09 12.25
C THR A 58 -18.30 10.02 11.29
N THR A 59 -19.41 10.29 10.61
CA THR A 59 -19.99 9.36 9.63
C THR A 59 -19.00 9.00 8.51
N THR A 60 -18.21 9.97 8.03
CA THR A 60 -17.20 9.70 7.00
C THR A 60 -16.02 8.90 7.53
N THR A 61 -15.61 9.14 8.77
CA THR A 61 -14.54 8.38 9.44
C THR A 61 -14.98 6.93 9.63
N ASP A 62 -16.16 6.69 10.19
CA ASP A 62 -16.71 5.35 10.40
C ASP A 62 -16.80 4.57 9.07
N ALA A 63 -17.28 5.23 8.01
CA ALA A 63 -17.33 4.62 6.67
C ALA A 63 -15.94 4.31 6.08
N THR A 64 -14.92 5.11 6.41
CA THR A 64 -13.55 4.88 5.96
C THR A 64 -12.91 3.73 6.73
N GLU A 65 -13.09 3.70 8.06
CA GLU A 65 -12.63 2.62 8.92
C GLU A 65 -13.23 1.27 8.50
N ALA A 66 -14.54 1.23 8.25
CA ALA A 66 -15.21 0.01 7.75
C ALA A 66 -14.60 -0.50 6.44
N ARG A 67 -14.26 0.39 5.49
CA ARG A 67 -13.61 0.01 4.22
C ARG A 67 -12.18 -0.49 4.43
N ILE A 68 -11.43 0.13 5.34
CA ILE A 68 -10.08 -0.31 5.67
C ILE A 68 -10.13 -1.71 6.28
N ASN A 69 -11.04 -1.95 7.23
CA ASN A 69 -11.23 -3.26 7.84
C ASN A 69 -11.60 -4.32 6.81
N GLU A 70 -12.55 -4.03 5.91
CA GLU A 70 -12.93 -4.93 4.82
C GLU A 70 -11.74 -5.26 3.88
N LEU A 71 -10.95 -4.27 3.52
CA LEU A 71 -9.76 -4.47 2.69
C LEU A 71 -8.71 -5.32 3.41
N GLN A 72 -8.40 -4.99 4.66
CA GLN A 72 -7.42 -5.73 5.46
C GLN A 72 -7.84 -7.19 5.66
N ALA A 73 -9.11 -7.44 5.99
CA ALA A 73 -9.66 -8.80 6.12
C ALA A 73 -9.51 -9.58 4.81
N ARG A 74 -9.91 -8.99 3.68
CA ARG A 74 -9.78 -9.64 2.36
C ARG A 74 -8.34 -9.95 2.00
N GLU A 75 -7.40 -9.04 2.25
CA GLU A 75 -5.98 -9.31 1.97
C GLU A 75 -5.43 -10.44 2.84
N LEU A 76 -5.81 -10.49 4.11
CA LEU A 76 -5.45 -11.59 5.02
C LEU A 76 -6.05 -12.93 4.57
N GLU A 77 -7.31 -12.93 4.08
CA GLU A 77 -7.98 -14.12 3.54
C GLU A 77 -7.34 -14.64 2.24
N LYS A 78 -6.79 -13.74 1.42
CA LYS A 78 -5.96 -14.14 0.26
C LYS A 78 -4.60 -14.74 0.66
N GLY A 79 -4.23 -14.69 1.94
CA GLY A 79 -2.95 -15.16 2.45
C GLY A 79 -1.85 -14.09 2.46
N ALA A 80 -2.20 -12.79 2.42
CA ALA A 80 -1.21 -11.73 2.62
C ALA A 80 -0.73 -11.68 4.08
N HIS A 81 0.47 -11.11 4.28
CA HIS A 81 1.06 -10.89 5.59
C HIS A 81 1.03 -9.39 5.90
N LEU A 82 0.13 -8.97 6.78
CA LEU A 82 0.00 -7.57 7.17
C LEU A 82 0.86 -7.26 8.40
N GLU A 83 1.51 -6.11 8.42
CA GLU A 83 2.30 -5.68 9.57
C GLU A 83 1.38 -5.37 10.75
N LYS A 84 1.70 -5.92 11.93
CA LYS A 84 0.84 -5.83 13.12
C LYS A 84 0.54 -4.38 13.52
N GLU A 85 1.50 -3.49 13.37
CA GLU A 85 1.34 -2.07 13.73
C GLU A 85 0.32 -1.33 12.85
N HIS A 86 0.05 -1.81 11.63
CA HIS A 86 -0.92 -1.22 10.71
C HIS A 86 -2.32 -1.84 10.81
N VAL A 87 -2.43 -2.98 11.51
CA VAL A 87 -3.69 -3.68 11.78
C VAL A 87 -4.18 -3.41 13.20
N TYR A 88 -3.26 -3.21 14.14
CA TYR A 88 -3.59 -2.81 15.51
C TYR A 88 -3.92 -1.31 15.57
N PRO A 89 -4.95 -0.86 16.33
CA PRO A 89 -5.73 -1.61 17.31
C PRO A 89 -6.98 -2.33 16.77
N TRP A 90 -7.31 -2.21 15.48
CA TRP A 90 -8.57 -2.69 14.89
C TRP A 90 -8.66 -4.22 14.70
N THR A 91 -7.77 -4.99 15.29
CA THR A 91 -7.69 -6.44 15.08
C THR A 91 -8.96 -7.16 15.54
N ASP A 92 -9.61 -6.69 16.60
CA ASP A 92 -10.85 -7.27 17.13
C ASP A 92 -12.06 -6.96 16.24
N ASP A 93 -11.97 -5.93 15.39
CA ASP A 93 -13.03 -5.49 14.47
C ASP A 93 -12.84 -6.03 13.05
N LEU A 94 -11.77 -6.80 12.79
CA LEU A 94 -11.56 -7.46 11.52
C LEU A 94 -12.51 -8.65 11.36
N ASP A 95 -13.44 -8.53 10.42
CA ASP A 95 -14.34 -9.60 10.03
C ASP A 95 -13.65 -10.55 9.04
N VAL A 96 -12.89 -11.50 9.58
CA VAL A 96 -12.15 -12.51 8.82
C VAL A 96 -12.92 -13.84 8.89
N GLU A 97 -13.13 -14.53 7.77
CA GLU A 97 -13.99 -15.73 7.69
C GLU A 97 -13.63 -16.83 8.71
N THR A 98 -12.34 -17.02 8.98
CA THR A 98 -11.86 -18.02 9.95
C THR A 98 -12.00 -17.58 11.41
N GLY A 99 -12.29 -16.30 11.65
CA GLY A 99 -12.42 -15.68 12.96
C GLY A 99 -11.15 -15.71 13.81
N ARG A 100 -9.99 -16.02 13.21
CA ARG A 100 -8.72 -16.15 13.92
C ARG A 100 -7.59 -15.57 13.09
N LEU A 101 -6.74 -14.80 13.74
CA LEU A 101 -5.48 -14.32 13.21
C LEU A 101 -4.34 -14.87 14.04
N GLU A 102 -3.27 -15.27 13.39
CA GLU A 102 -2.01 -15.61 14.05
C GLU A 102 -0.97 -14.53 13.82
N THR A 103 -0.15 -14.32 14.85
CA THR A 103 0.98 -13.38 14.81
C THR A 103 2.27 -14.17 14.69
N PHE A 104 3.17 -13.74 13.80
CA PHE A 104 4.47 -14.36 13.61
C PHE A 104 5.56 -13.31 13.34
N GLU A 105 6.82 -13.66 13.61
CA GLU A 105 7.98 -12.80 13.37
C GLU A 105 8.62 -13.11 12.03
N LYS A 106 9.08 -12.06 11.33
CA LYS A 106 9.82 -12.15 10.07
C LYS A 106 10.86 -11.04 9.99
N THR A 107 11.84 -11.17 9.09
CA THR A 107 12.79 -10.11 8.79
C THR A 107 12.06 -8.80 8.50
N GLY A 108 12.19 -7.82 9.40
CA GLY A 108 11.58 -6.50 9.28
C GLY A 108 10.38 -6.23 10.21
N GLY A 109 9.93 -7.18 11.04
CA GLY A 109 8.91 -6.87 12.06
C GLY A 109 8.01 -8.04 12.46
N THR A 110 6.91 -7.68 13.14
CA THR A 110 5.85 -8.60 13.56
C THR A 110 4.67 -8.49 12.60
N TYR A 111 4.20 -9.63 12.09
CA TYR A 111 3.16 -9.70 11.07
C TYR A 111 1.98 -10.56 11.54
N MET A 112 0.83 -10.34 10.91
CA MET A 112 -0.41 -11.08 11.09
C MET A 112 -0.80 -11.79 9.80
N ARG A 113 -1.39 -12.98 9.94
CA ARG A 113 -1.97 -13.76 8.85
C ARG A 113 -3.14 -14.61 9.33
N VAL A 114 -3.95 -15.11 8.41
CA VAL A 114 -4.94 -16.15 8.70
C VAL A 114 -4.24 -17.50 8.87
N PRO A 115 -4.50 -18.26 9.94
CA PRO A 115 -3.98 -19.62 10.11
C PRO A 115 -4.40 -20.51 8.95
N ASP A 116 -3.49 -21.34 8.46
CA ASP A 116 -3.72 -22.31 7.36
C ASP A 116 -4.18 -21.70 6.02
N ALA A 117 -4.29 -20.37 5.90
CA ALA A 117 -4.39 -19.72 4.59
C ALA A 117 -3.10 -20.00 3.83
N GLU A 118 -3.24 -20.43 2.57
CA GLU A 118 -2.19 -20.97 1.69
C GLU A 118 -0.96 -20.05 1.58
N ASP A 119 -0.07 -20.06 2.57
CA ASP A 119 1.36 -19.90 2.36
C ASP A 119 1.91 -21.31 2.09
N THR A 120 1.59 -21.81 0.88
CA THR A 120 1.99 -23.14 0.38
C THR A 120 3.48 -23.41 0.52
N LEU A 121 4.28 -22.37 0.79
CA LEU A 121 5.72 -22.46 0.80
C LEU A 121 6.36 -22.11 2.14
N SER A 122 5.71 -21.38 3.05
CA SER A 122 6.15 -21.16 4.45
C SER A 122 7.66 -20.90 4.58
N ARG A 123 8.27 -20.28 3.56
CA ARG A 123 9.73 -20.26 3.33
C ARG A 123 10.34 -18.91 3.68
N GLY A 124 9.73 -18.17 4.60
CA GLY A 124 10.31 -16.96 5.20
C GLY A 124 10.75 -15.87 4.21
N GLY A 125 10.35 -15.94 2.94
CA GLY A 125 10.80 -15.00 1.90
C GLY A 125 10.22 -13.62 2.13
N SER A 126 10.94 -12.55 1.80
CA SER A 126 10.64 -11.13 2.12
C SER A 126 9.25 -10.61 1.74
N THR A 127 8.52 -11.29 0.87
CA THR A 127 7.22 -10.86 0.32
C THR A 127 6.08 -10.83 1.34
N GLN A 128 5.38 -9.69 1.37
CA GLN A 128 4.19 -9.42 2.20
C GLN A 128 2.88 -9.71 1.45
N LEU A 129 2.94 -9.88 0.12
CA LEU A 129 1.76 -10.06 -0.74
C LEU A 129 1.24 -11.49 -0.72
N ALA A 130 -0.07 -11.63 -0.91
CA ALA A 130 -0.74 -12.89 -1.18
C ALA A 130 -0.19 -13.58 -2.44
N GLU A 131 -0.26 -14.91 -2.50
CA GLU A 131 0.23 -15.67 -3.65
C GLU A 131 -0.41 -15.22 -4.97
N GLN A 132 -1.71 -14.92 -4.93
CA GLN A 132 -2.51 -14.51 -6.09
C GLN A 132 -2.08 -13.16 -6.69
N ASP A 133 -1.45 -12.29 -5.89
CA ASP A 133 -1.00 -10.96 -6.33
C ASP A 133 0.43 -10.99 -6.90
N LEU A 134 1.09 -12.15 -6.84
CA LEU A 134 2.39 -12.35 -7.44
C LEU A 134 2.29 -12.65 -8.94
N LEU A 135 3.35 -12.36 -9.67
CA LEU A 135 3.47 -12.79 -11.06
C LEU A 135 3.50 -14.33 -11.12
N PRO A 136 2.97 -14.95 -12.19
CA PRO A 136 3.07 -16.39 -12.39
C PRO A 136 4.51 -16.92 -12.26
N ILE A 137 5.51 -16.16 -12.73
CA ILE A 137 6.91 -16.57 -12.59
C ILE A 137 7.36 -16.60 -11.12
N GLN A 138 6.87 -15.68 -10.29
CA GLN A 138 7.21 -15.59 -8.88
C GLN A 138 6.59 -16.75 -8.11
N GLN A 139 5.34 -17.11 -8.42
CA GLN A 139 4.68 -18.31 -7.88
C GLN A 139 5.46 -19.58 -8.25
N LEU A 140 5.76 -19.77 -9.54
CA LEU A 140 6.47 -20.95 -10.03
C LEU A 140 7.90 -21.08 -9.50
N SER A 141 8.63 -19.97 -9.35
CA SER A 141 10.03 -19.96 -8.87
C SER A 141 10.21 -20.44 -7.42
N ARG A 142 9.08 -20.60 -6.75
CA ARG A 142 8.95 -20.79 -5.31
C ARG A 142 8.67 -22.28 -4.99
N LEU A 143 8.13 -23.01 -5.96
CA LEU A 143 7.95 -24.47 -5.94
C LEU A 143 9.30 -25.19 -5.94
N ASP A 144 9.36 -26.35 -5.30
CA ASP A 144 10.50 -27.27 -5.47
C ASP A 144 10.48 -27.96 -6.84
N ASP A 145 11.57 -28.66 -7.16
CA ASP A 145 11.79 -29.28 -8.47
C ASP A 145 10.79 -30.38 -8.84
N ASP A 146 10.18 -31.04 -7.85
CA ASP A 146 9.23 -32.12 -8.08
C ASP A 146 7.81 -31.56 -8.27
N MET A 147 7.43 -30.60 -7.43
CA MET A 147 6.18 -29.84 -7.58
C MET A 147 6.17 -29.07 -8.90
N LEU A 148 7.25 -28.37 -9.24
CA LEU A 148 7.38 -27.64 -10.50
C LEU A 148 7.25 -28.56 -11.73
N ARG A 149 7.72 -29.81 -11.61
CA ARG A 149 7.53 -30.85 -12.63
C ARG A 149 6.10 -31.33 -12.76
N GLY A 150 5.35 -31.38 -11.67
CA GLY A 150 3.92 -31.72 -11.66
C GLY A 150 3.02 -30.58 -12.14
N THR A 151 3.40 -29.32 -11.88
CA THR A 151 2.60 -28.13 -12.26
C THR A 151 2.80 -27.72 -13.72
N VAL A 152 4.02 -27.88 -14.25
CA VAL A 152 4.38 -27.35 -15.58
C VAL A 152 4.99 -28.43 -16.45
N ASP A 153 4.22 -28.87 -17.45
CA ASP A 153 4.57 -30.01 -18.32
C ASP A 153 5.77 -29.76 -19.24
N ASN A 154 6.10 -28.50 -19.52
CA ASN A 154 7.12 -28.16 -20.50
C ASN A 154 8.42 -27.64 -19.87
N LEU A 155 9.55 -28.13 -20.41
CA LEU A 155 10.88 -27.78 -19.92
C LEU A 155 11.21 -26.27 -20.02
N PRO A 156 10.87 -25.53 -21.10
CA PRO A 156 11.14 -24.09 -21.18
C PRO A 156 10.54 -23.27 -20.04
N SER A 157 9.29 -23.54 -19.66
CA SER A 157 8.61 -22.88 -18.55
C SER A 157 9.23 -23.23 -17.20
N ARG A 158 9.62 -24.49 -16.98
CA ARG A 158 10.36 -24.89 -15.77
C ARG A 158 11.72 -24.20 -15.69
N LEU A 159 12.46 -24.14 -16.79
CA LEU A 159 13.73 -23.42 -16.88
C LEU A 159 13.56 -21.92 -16.65
N ALA A 160 12.43 -21.33 -17.07
CA ALA A 160 12.12 -19.92 -16.80
C ALA A 160 11.94 -19.69 -15.30
N ALA A 161 11.14 -20.53 -14.62
CA ALA A 161 10.93 -20.43 -13.17
C ALA A 161 12.25 -20.58 -12.39
N LYS A 162 13.07 -21.57 -12.72
CA LYS A 162 14.40 -21.77 -12.14
C LYS A 162 15.35 -20.59 -12.42
N ALA A 163 15.35 -20.10 -13.66
CA ALA A 163 16.16 -18.93 -14.03
C ALA A 163 15.73 -17.70 -13.22
N TRP A 164 14.42 -17.50 -12.99
CA TRP A 164 13.93 -16.41 -12.14
C TRP A 164 14.33 -16.57 -10.68
N ALA A 165 14.25 -17.79 -10.13
CA ALA A 165 14.70 -18.09 -8.76
C ALA A 165 16.18 -17.70 -8.56
N ALA A 166 17.03 -17.97 -9.56
CA ALA A 166 18.44 -17.60 -9.56
C ALA A 166 18.72 -16.08 -9.52
N ARG A 167 17.71 -15.19 -9.60
CA ARG A 167 17.89 -13.74 -9.32
C ARG A 167 18.24 -13.46 -7.87
N HIS A 168 17.75 -14.33 -6.98
CA HIS A 168 17.79 -14.16 -5.53
C HIS A 168 18.70 -15.19 -4.85
N ASP A 169 19.31 -16.08 -5.62
CA ASP A 169 20.26 -17.08 -5.14
C ASP A 169 21.71 -16.62 -5.41
N GLU A 170 22.49 -16.39 -4.35
CA GLU A 170 23.89 -15.96 -4.45
C GLU A 170 24.81 -17.05 -5.02
N THR A 171 24.35 -18.30 -5.08
CA THR A 171 25.16 -19.41 -5.61
C THR A 171 25.12 -19.50 -7.13
N ASP A 172 24.12 -18.89 -7.77
CA ASP A 172 23.83 -19.08 -9.18
C ASP A 172 23.90 -17.73 -9.91
N ASP A 173 25.11 -17.35 -10.35
CA ASP A 173 25.47 -16.08 -11.01
C ASP A 173 24.87 -15.90 -12.43
N LEU A 174 23.61 -16.28 -12.65
CA LEU A 174 22.94 -16.16 -13.96
C LEU A 174 22.59 -14.71 -14.27
N TRP A 175 22.04 -13.99 -13.30
CA TRP A 175 21.62 -12.60 -13.47
C TRP A 175 22.75 -11.66 -13.13
N GLN A 176 23.06 -10.77 -14.08
CA GLN A 176 24.10 -9.76 -13.92
C GLN A 176 23.47 -8.42 -13.55
N GLN A 177 24.10 -7.72 -12.62
CA GLN A 177 23.72 -6.36 -12.28
C GLN A 177 23.90 -5.45 -13.51
N GLY A 178 22.88 -4.66 -13.79
CA GLY A 178 22.88 -3.69 -14.87
C GLY A 178 23.53 -2.36 -14.49
N SER A 179 23.42 -1.40 -15.40
CA SER A 179 23.85 -0.01 -15.19
C SER A 179 22.89 0.94 -15.90
N GLY A 180 22.71 2.15 -15.36
CA GLY A 180 21.78 3.15 -15.92
C GLY A 180 20.33 2.69 -15.78
N ASP A 181 19.60 2.62 -16.89
CA ASP A 181 18.19 2.22 -16.92
C ASP A 181 17.97 0.70 -16.76
N VAL A 182 19.05 -0.08 -16.71
CA VAL A 182 18.98 -1.54 -16.57
C VAL A 182 19.27 -1.91 -15.13
N ARG A 183 18.31 -2.56 -14.47
CA ARG A 183 18.46 -3.10 -13.11
C ARG A 183 19.27 -4.37 -13.14
N GLU A 184 18.82 -5.35 -13.92
CA GLU A 184 19.43 -6.67 -14.05
C GLU A 184 19.27 -7.18 -15.48
N TYR A 185 20.16 -8.06 -15.92
CA TYR A 185 20.04 -8.68 -17.23
C TYR A 185 20.62 -10.10 -17.28
N VAL A 186 20.20 -10.85 -18.29
CA VAL A 186 20.76 -12.17 -18.65
C VAL A 186 21.06 -12.19 -20.14
N ASP A 187 22.29 -12.54 -20.50
CA ASP A 187 22.67 -12.77 -21.89
C ASP A 187 22.29 -14.18 -22.35
N ALA A 188 21.87 -14.31 -23.62
CA ALA A 188 21.46 -15.60 -24.18
C ALA A 188 22.59 -16.64 -24.18
N SER A 189 23.86 -16.22 -24.26
CA SER A 189 24.99 -17.14 -24.11
C SER A 189 25.11 -17.67 -22.68
N ASP A 190 24.99 -16.80 -21.68
CA ASP A 190 25.08 -17.18 -20.27
C ASP A 190 23.93 -18.12 -19.90
N LEU A 191 22.69 -17.79 -20.30
CA LEU A 191 21.54 -18.68 -20.14
C LEU A 191 21.76 -20.04 -20.81
N ARG A 192 22.40 -20.09 -21.99
CA ARG A 192 22.73 -21.35 -22.66
C ARG A 192 23.70 -22.20 -21.84
N HIS A 193 24.72 -21.57 -21.26
CA HIS A 193 25.72 -22.26 -20.44
C HIS A 193 25.08 -22.76 -19.14
N TRP A 194 24.23 -21.94 -18.53
CA TRP A 194 23.45 -22.28 -17.35
C TRP A 194 22.49 -23.46 -17.58
N ILE A 195 21.72 -23.45 -18.67
CA ILE A 195 20.82 -24.59 -19.03
C ILE A 195 21.62 -25.89 -19.15
N ARG A 196 22.80 -25.85 -19.77
CA ARG A 196 23.64 -27.06 -19.95
C ARG A 196 24.27 -27.56 -18.65
N ARG A 197 24.40 -26.70 -17.65
CA ARG A 197 24.89 -27.06 -16.31
C ARG A 197 23.80 -27.75 -15.50
N HIS A 198 22.57 -27.24 -15.61
CA HIS A 198 21.42 -27.70 -14.83
C HIS A 198 20.69 -28.89 -15.45
N GLU A 199 20.74 -29.04 -16.78
CA GLU A 199 20.07 -30.12 -17.49
C GLU A 199 21.09 -31.09 -18.12
N SER A 200 21.12 -32.31 -17.60
CA SER A 200 21.99 -33.37 -18.11
C SER A 200 21.56 -33.82 -19.52
N GLY A 201 22.53 -34.21 -20.36
CA GLY A 201 22.25 -34.81 -21.68
C GLY A 201 21.81 -33.85 -22.78
N ILE A 202 21.82 -32.54 -22.56
CA ILE A 202 21.40 -31.55 -23.57
C ILE A 202 22.54 -31.21 -24.56
N SER A 203 22.26 -31.42 -25.85
CA SER A 203 23.18 -31.02 -26.92
C SER A 203 23.31 -29.49 -27.03
N LYS A 204 24.46 -28.99 -27.51
CA LYS A 204 24.71 -27.56 -27.73
C LYS A 204 23.67 -26.91 -28.66
N ALA A 205 23.23 -27.64 -29.69
CA ALA A 205 22.22 -27.17 -30.64
C ALA A 205 20.83 -27.08 -30.01
N TYR A 206 20.47 -28.07 -29.18
CA TYR A 206 19.18 -28.06 -28.47
C TYR A 206 19.13 -26.99 -27.39
N ALA A 207 20.23 -26.79 -26.64
CA ALA A 207 20.34 -25.71 -25.66
C ALA A 207 20.06 -24.32 -26.28
N LYS A 208 20.54 -24.07 -27.51
CA LYS A 208 20.25 -22.80 -28.21
C LYS A 208 18.75 -22.62 -28.49
N LYS A 209 18.02 -23.69 -28.82
CA LYS A 209 16.56 -23.64 -29.03
C LYS A 209 15.83 -23.42 -27.69
N LEU A 210 16.28 -24.10 -26.63
CA LEU A 210 15.72 -23.93 -25.29
C LEU A 210 15.87 -22.50 -24.79
N VAL A 211 17.03 -21.87 -24.96
CA VAL A 211 17.25 -20.45 -24.60
C VAL A 211 16.15 -19.55 -25.17
N SER A 212 15.84 -19.64 -26.46
CA SER A 212 14.78 -18.81 -27.04
C SER A 212 13.43 -19.06 -26.38
N ARG A 213 13.04 -20.33 -26.21
CA ARG A 213 11.75 -20.70 -25.61
C ARG A 213 11.66 -20.32 -24.12
N THR A 214 12.76 -20.45 -23.39
CA THR A 214 12.86 -20.04 -21.98
C THR A 214 12.78 -18.53 -21.84
N ILE A 215 13.39 -17.75 -22.75
CA ILE A 215 13.23 -16.30 -22.78
C ILE A 215 11.77 -15.92 -23.06
N ASP A 216 11.13 -16.59 -24.01
CA ASP A 216 9.75 -16.30 -24.37
C ASP A 216 8.81 -16.63 -23.17
N ALA A 217 9.04 -17.76 -22.48
CA ALA A 217 8.32 -18.12 -21.24
C ALA A 217 8.60 -17.13 -20.09
N LEU A 218 9.84 -16.67 -19.91
CA LEU A 218 10.18 -15.63 -18.93
C LEU A 218 9.39 -14.35 -19.19
N GLN A 219 9.27 -13.92 -20.45
CA GLN A 219 8.46 -12.75 -20.80
C GLN A 219 6.96 -12.99 -20.55
N GLU A 220 6.45 -14.16 -20.90
CA GLU A 220 5.03 -14.51 -20.71
C GLU A 220 4.64 -14.51 -19.21
N TYR A 221 5.37 -15.24 -18.38
CA TYR A 221 5.07 -15.36 -16.95
C TYR A 221 5.44 -14.13 -16.11
N THR A 222 6.20 -13.19 -16.68
CA THR A 222 6.39 -11.85 -16.08
C THR A 222 5.37 -10.83 -16.57
N HIS A 223 4.36 -11.24 -17.35
CA HIS A 223 3.43 -10.33 -18.02
C HIS A 223 4.15 -9.23 -18.80
N HIS A 224 5.20 -9.60 -19.53
CA HIS A 224 6.03 -8.74 -20.37
C HIS A 224 6.79 -7.62 -19.63
N ARG A 225 6.99 -7.75 -18.32
CA ARG A 225 7.85 -6.84 -17.54
C ARG A 225 9.34 -6.96 -17.92
N LEU A 226 9.75 -8.10 -18.49
CA LEU A 226 11.10 -8.29 -19.04
C LEU A 226 11.17 -7.92 -20.53
N ILE A 227 12.17 -7.11 -20.89
CA ILE A 227 12.40 -6.66 -22.27
C ILE A 227 13.50 -7.51 -22.91
N VAL A 228 13.29 -7.93 -24.17
CA VAL A 228 14.30 -8.61 -24.97
C VAL A 228 14.98 -7.62 -25.90
N MET A 229 16.27 -7.38 -25.66
CA MET A 229 17.12 -6.51 -26.46
C MET A 229 18.10 -7.32 -27.31
N LYS A 230 18.61 -6.71 -28.39
CA LYS A 230 19.71 -7.27 -29.18
C LYS A 230 20.97 -6.43 -28.98
N ARG A 231 22.02 -7.01 -28.41
CA ARG A 231 23.32 -6.36 -28.23
C ARG A 231 24.30 -6.83 -29.31
N GLN A 232 25.13 -5.91 -29.82
CA GLN A 232 26.28 -6.32 -30.63
C GLN A 232 27.39 -6.80 -29.72
N ARG A 233 27.88 -8.02 -29.96
CA ARG A 233 29.03 -8.59 -29.27
C ARG A 233 30.14 -8.87 -30.28
N ARG A 234 31.38 -8.71 -29.83
CA ARG A 234 32.58 -9.09 -30.56
C ARG A 234 33.27 -10.22 -29.80
N THR A 235 33.45 -11.34 -30.47
CA THR A 235 34.26 -12.47 -29.99
C THR A 235 35.07 -12.96 -31.19
N ASP A 236 36.37 -13.19 -31.00
CA ASP A 236 37.27 -13.73 -32.04
C ASP A 236 37.22 -12.98 -33.38
N GLY A 237 37.12 -11.64 -33.33
CA GLY A 237 37.05 -10.79 -34.52
C GLY A 237 35.69 -10.75 -35.24
N LEU A 238 34.75 -11.62 -34.88
CA LEU A 238 33.41 -11.70 -35.46
C LEU A 238 32.40 -10.89 -34.64
N ARG A 239 31.54 -10.12 -35.33
CA ARG A 239 30.41 -9.39 -34.73
C ARG A 239 29.14 -10.24 -34.82
N TYR A 240 28.49 -10.50 -33.69
CA TYR A 240 27.18 -11.14 -33.67
C TYR A 240 26.17 -10.34 -32.85
N LYS A 241 24.89 -10.53 -33.17
CA LYS A 241 23.76 -10.00 -32.39
C LYS A 241 23.37 -11.05 -31.36
N GLU A 242 23.48 -10.69 -30.09
CA GLU A 242 23.09 -11.51 -28.95
C GLU A 242 21.76 -11.02 -28.39
N ARG A 243 20.82 -11.95 -28.12
CA ARG A 243 19.60 -11.64 -27.37
C ARG A 243 19.99 -11.47 -25.89
N ARG A 244 19.44 -10.45 -25.25
CA ARG A 244 19.58 -10.18 -23.83
C ARG A 244 18.20 -9.95 -23.24
N VAL A 245 17.91 -10.58 -22.12
CA VAL A 245 16.73 -10.30 -21.30
C VAL A 245 17.11 -9.23 -20.30
N VAL A 246 16.27 -8.22 -20.16
CA VAL A 246 16.55 -7.01 -19.39
C VAL A 246 15.37 -6.70 -18.49
N LEU A 247 15.64 -6.54 -17.20
CA LEU A 247 14.75 -5.89 -16.24
C LEU A 247 15.20 -4.43 -16.09
N ARG A 248 14.32 -3.48 -16.40
CA ARG A 248 14.64 -2.05 -16.27
C ARG A 248 14.39 -1.55 -14.85
N CYS A 249 15.03 -0.44 -14.50
CA CYS A 249 14.89 0.19 -13.20
C CYS A 249 13.48 0.72 -12.93
N ASP A 250 12.79 1.20 -13.98
CA ASP A 250 11.43 1.76 -13.92
C ASP A 250 10.31 0.70 -13.89
N VAL A 251 10.66 -0.58 -14.07
CA VAL A 251 9.69 -1.68 -14.03
C VAL A 251 9.53 -2.16 -12.60
N GLU A 252 8.33 -1.99 -12.05
CA GLU A 252 7.96 -2.56 -10.76
C GLU A 252 7.83 -4.08 -10.86
N ILE A 253 8.20 -4.81 -9.81
CA ILE A 253 7.90 -6.24 -9.65
C ILE A 253 7.10 -6.37 -8.34
N PRO A 254 5.91 -6.99 -8.35
CA PRO A 254 5.10 -7.13 -7.14
C PRO A 254 5.90 -7.73 -5.99
N GLY A 255 5.92 -7.04 -4.85
CA GLY A 255 6.60 -7.51 -3.64
C GLY A 255 8.12 -7.35 -3.62
N GLU A 256 8.75 -6.82 -4.68
CA GLU A 256 10.15 -6.39 -4.66
C GLU A 256 10.21 -4.88 -4.36
N THR A 257 10.75 -4.50 -3.19
CA THR A 257 11.06 -3.09 -2.94
C THR A 257 12.32 -2.71 -3.71
N THR A 258 12.23 -1.73 -4.60
CA THR A 258 13.35 -1.18 -5.41
C THR A 258 14.55 -0.70 -4.58
N ALA A 259 14.40 -0.56 -3.26
CA ALA A 259 15.44 -0.15 -2.33
C ALA A 259 16.42 -1.27 -1.91
N GLN A 260 16.08 -2.54 -2.14
CA GLN A 260 16.97 -3.66 -1.79
C GLN A 260 17.93 -3.98 -2.94
N ARG A 261 19.01 -3.18 -3.06
CA ARG A 261 20.31 -3.48 -3.71
C ARG A 261 20.98 -2.16 -4.17
N HIS A 262 21.24 -1.27 -3.21
CA HIS A 262 22.38 -0.36 -3.34
C HIS A 262 23.48 -0.89 -2.41
N PRO A 263 24.67 -1.25 -2.92
CA PRO A 263 25.83 -1.48 -2.07
C PRO A 263 26.29 -0.21 -1.36
#